data_AF-A0A1F8TZ03-F1
#
_entry.id   AF-A0A1F8TZ03-F1
#
_cell.length_a   1.000
_cell.length_b   1.000
_cell.length_c   1.000
_cell.angle_alpha   90.00
_cell.angle_beta   90.00
_cell.angle_gamma   90.00
#
_symmetry.space_group_name_H-M   'P 1'
#
loop_
_entity.id
_entity.type
_entity.pdbx_description
1 polymer ?
#
loop_
_entity_poly.entity_id
_entity_poly.type
_entity_poly.pdbx_seq_one_letter_code
_entity_poly.pdbx_strand_id
1 'polypeptide(L)'
;MLLQQDFYATIYLSNLMTMAKNEANQEIESNQEGLKYDYKVNMNILIPRMTRTLIKSFYEEDPDKRNKLFGKAMKKITKNLVPIRPNRSFPRREPSRKNKYPSNKKRSV
;
A
#
# COMPACT_ATOMS: atom_id res chain seq x y z
N MET A 1 -0.95 28.78 3.47
CA MET A 1 0.07 28.03 4.25
C MET A 1 -0.32 26.56 4.42
N LEU A 2 -1.52 26.23 4.92
CA LEU A 2 -1.96 24.83 5.13
C LEU A 2 -2.01 23.99 3.82
N LEU A 3 -2.57 24.55 2.75
CA LEU A 3 -2.75 23.86 1.47
C LEU A 3 -1.42 23.45 0.81
N GLN A 4 -0.39 24.28 0.98
CA GLN A 4 0.95 24.00 0.48
C GLN A 4 1.65 22.92 1.31
N GLN A 5 1.46 22.94 2.64
CA GLN A 5 2.00 21.90 3.53
C GLN A 5 1.34 20.55 3.25
N ASP A 6 0.02 20.50 3.06
CA ASP A 6 -0.71 19.28 2.69
C ASP A 6 -0.25 18.72 1.34
N PHE A 7 0.03 19.60 0.38
CA PHE A 7 0.58 19.22 -0.92
C PHE A 7 1.96 18.55 -0.78
N TYR A 8 2.88 19.18 -0.04
CA TYR A 8 4.22 18.61 0.18
C TYR A 8 4.18 17.32 0.99
N ALA A 9 3.34 17.24 2.03
CA ALA A 9 3.16 16.04 2.83
C ALA A 9 2.65 14.87 1.97
N THR A 10 1.74 15.13 1.03
CA THR A 10 1.22 14.12 0.10
C THR A 10 2.29 13.62 -0.85
N ILE A 11 3.11 14.51 -1.42
CA ILE A 11 4.23 14.14 -2.30
C ILE A 11 5.27 13.32 -1.52
N TYR A 12 5.66 13.79 -0.34
CA TYR A 12 6.62 13.11 0.51
C TYR A 12 6.16 11.69 0.85
N LEU A 13 4.90 11.57 1.27
CA LEU A 13 4.27 10.28 1.52
C LEU A 13 4.33 9.39 0.28
N SER A 14 3.92 9.88 -0.89
CA SER A 14 3.92 9.11 -2.14
C SER A 14 5.31 8.59 -2.50
N ASN A 15 6.34 9.43 -2.33
CA ASN A 15 7.72 9.03 -2.58
C ASN A 15 8.17 7.95 -1.61
N LEU A 16 7.88 8.12 -0.32
CA LEU A 16 8.18 7.12 0.71
C LEU A 16 7.47 5.79 0.45
N MET A 17 6.20 5.83 0.04
CA MET A 17 5.44 4.64 -0.35
C MET A 17 6.08 3.90 -1.51
N THR A 18 6.60 4.64 -2.49
CA THR A 18 7.23 4.10 -3.69
C THR A 18 8.57 3.45 -3.35
N MET A 19 9.38 4.10 -2.51
CA MET A 19 10.63 3.53 -2.00
C MET A 19 10.37 2.25 -1.21
N ALA A 20 9.45 2.29 -0.24
CA ALA A 20 9.10 1.12 0.57
C ALA A 20 8.57 -0.04 -0.26
N LYS A 21 7.79 0.25 -1.32
CA LYS A 21 7.32 -0.77 -2.26
C LYS A 21 8.49 -1.40 -3.03
N ASN A 22 9.43 -0.60 -3.52
CA ASN A 22 10.54 -1.10 -4.31
C ASN A 22 11.45 -1.98 -3.46
N GLU A 23 11.79 -1.56 -2.24
CA GLU A 23 12.59 -2.34 -1.30
C GLU A 23 11.90 -3.66 -0.95
N ALA A 24 10.60 -3.62 -0.62
CA ALA A 24 9.84 -4.82 -0.32
C ALA A 24 9.70 -5.75 -1.54
N ASN A 25 9.60 -5.21 -2.76
CA ASN A 25 9.58 -6.04 -3.97
C ASN A 25 10.93 -6.70 -4.24
N GLN A 26 12.05 -5.99 -4.04
CA GLN A 26 13.40 -6.56 -4.16
C GLN A 26 13.62 -7.70 -3.16
N GLU A 27 13.16 -7.54 -1.91
CA GLU A 27 13.19 -8.62 -0.91
C GLU A 27 12.34 -9.84 -1.30
N ILE A 28 11.25 -9.65 -2.05
CA ILE A 28 10.42 -10.78 -2.53
C ILE A 28 11.13 -11.51 -3.68
N GLU A 29 11.66 -10.76 -4.64
CA GLU A 29 12.37 -11.32 -5.80
C GLU A 29 13.56 -12.17 -5.37
N SER A 30 14.28 -11.77 -4.32
CA SER A 30 15.39 -12.56 -3.77
C SER A 30 14.96 -13.81 -2.99
N ASN A 31 13.71 -13.88 -2.52
CA ASN A 31 13.18 -14.98 -1.70
C ASN A 31 12.14 -15.85 -2.45
N GLN A 32 12.14 -15.83 -3.78
CA GLN A 32 11.11 -16.47 -4.61
C GLN A 32 11.25 -17.99 -4.80
N GLU A 33 12.32 -18.60 -4.27
CA GLU A 33 12.58 -20.04 -4.47
C GLU A 33 11.44 -20.92 -3.91
N GLY A 34 10.87 -21.76 -4.77
CA GLY A 34 9.84 -22.75 -4.40
C GLY A 34 8.40 -22.22 -4.30
N LEU A 35 8.12 -20.96 -4.61
CA LEU A 35 6.77 -20.40 -4.60
C LEU A 35 6.01 -20.68 -5.91
N LYS A 36 4.72 -21.03 -5.81
CA LYS A 36 3.84 -21.33 -6.97
C LYS A 36 3.59 -20.12 -7.88
N TYR A 37 3.64 -18.92 -7.33
CA TYR A 37 3.31 -17.67 -8.01
C TYR A 37 4.28 -16.58 -7.58
N ASP A 38 4.39 -15.54 -8.41
CA ASP A 38 5.04 -14.31 -8.01
C ASP A 38 4.17 -13.56 -7.00
N TYR A 39 4.81 -12.91 -6.04
CA TYR A 39 4.14 -12.12 -5.02
C TYR A 39 4.45 -10.64 -5.20
N LYS A 40 3.49 -9.80 -4.83
CA LYS A 40 3.69 -8.35 -4.75
C LYS A 40 3.08 -7.79 -3.48
N VAL A 41 3.59 -6.64 -3.06
CA VAL A 41 3.03 -5.91 -1.92
C VAL A 41 1.61 -5.42 -2.21
N ASN A 42 0.71 -5.57 -1.24
CA ASN A 42 -0.65 -5.06 -1.32
C ASN A 42 -0.74 -3.55 -1.05
N MET A 43 -0.59 -2.74 -2.11
CA MET A 43 -0.63 -1.27 -2.03
C MET A 43 -1.92 -0.71 -1.39
N ASN A 44 -3.05 -1.39 -1.58
CA ASN A 44 -4.35 -0.90 -1.10
C ASN A 44 -4.46 -0.94 0.43
N ILE A 45 -3.81 -1.92 1.07
CA ILE A 45 -3.72 -2.02 2.54
C ILE A 45 -2.57 -1.16 3.07
N LEU A 46 -1.51 -1.06 2.27
CA LEU A 46 -0.30 -0.33 2.57
C LEU A 46 -0.55 1.18 2.76
N ILE A 47 -1.22 1.85 1.82
CA ILE A 47 -1.40 3.31 1.83
C ILE A 47 -2.07 3.81 3.13
N PRO A 48 -3.26 3.31 3.54
CA PRO A 48 -3.91 3.80 4.76
C PRO A 48 -3.17 3.45 6.05
N ARG A 49 -2.36 2.38 6.05
CA ARG A 49 -1.57 1.99 7.23
C ARG A 49 -0.33 2.85 7.38
N MET A 50 0.34 3.18 6.29
CA MET A 50 1.53 4.02 6.33
C MET A 50 1.16 5.46 6.67
N THR A 51 0.12 6.02 6.05
CA THR A 51 -0.34 7.39 6.34
C THR A 51 -0.57 7.60 7.84
N ARG A 52 -1.32 6.69 8.48
CA ARG A 52 -1.58 6.73 9.93
C ARG A 52 -0.31 6.60 10.76
N THR A 53 0.64 5.78 10.34
CA THR A 53 1.88 5.58 11.11
C THR A 53 2.81 6.77 10.98
N LEU A 54 2.88 7.38 9.80
CA LEU A 54 3.64 8.60 9.56
C LEU A 54 3.08 9.77 10.34
N ILE A 55 1.75 9.96 10.32
CA ILE A 55 1.11 11.00 11.14
C ILE A 55 1.50 10.82 12.61
N LYS A 56 1.41 9.60 13.15
CA LYS A 56 1.85 9.32 14.53
C LYS A 56 3.34 9.58 14.75
N SER A 57 4.17 9.23 13.78
CA SER A 57 5.61 9.48 13.78
C SER A 57 5.96 10.97 13.76
N PHE A 58 5.14 11.81 13.12
CA PHE A 58 5.32 13.27 13.10
C PHE A 58 4.99 13.94 14.43
N TYR A 59 4.04 13.38 15.20
CA TYR A 59 3.69 13.87 16.54
C TYR A 59 4.57 13.27 17.66
N GLU A 60 5.48 12.36 17.34
CA GLU A 60 6.37 11.74 18.33
C GLU A 60 7.66 12.60 18.47
N GLU A 61 7.83 13.17 19.66
CA GLU A 61 8.99 14.01 19.99
C GLU A 61 10.25 13.18 20.20
N ASP A 62 10.10 11.95 20.73
CA ASP A 62 11.19 11.03 21.02
C ASP A 62 11.69 10.37 19.72
N PRO A 63 12.94 10.61 19.30
CA PRO A 63 13.48 10.10 18.05
C PRO A 63 13.58 8.57 18.01
N ASP A 64 13.79 7.90 19.16
CA ASP A 64 13.91 6.45 19.22
C ASP A 64 12.55 5.78 19.06
N LYS A 65 11.51 6.35 19.70
CA LYS A 65 10.12 5.88 19.51
C LYS A 65 9.66 6.12 18.09
N ARG A 66 10.02 7.26 17.50
CA ARG A 66 9.74 7.59 16.10
C ARG A 66 10.31 6.55 15.14
N ASN A 67 11.60 6.22 15.31
CA ASN A 67 12.26 5.20 14.50
C ASN A 67 11.63 3.81 14.68
N LYS A 68 11.24 3.45 15.91
CA LYS A 68 10.51 2.19 16.18
C LYS A 68 9.14 2.14 15.51
N LEU A 69 8.38 3.23 15.55
CA LEU A 69 7.07 3.33 14.87
C LEU A 69 7.22 3.15 13.36
N PHE A 70 8.20 3.83 12.77
CA PHE A 70 8.51 3.73 11.35
C PHE A 70 8.94 2.32 10.95
N GLY A 71 9.91 1.72 11.66
CA GLY A 71 10.35 0.35 11.41
C GLY A 71 9.24 -0.69 11.57
N LYS A 72 8.32 -0.49 12.52
CA LYS A 72 7.15 -1.35 12.70
C LYS A 72 6.15 -1.22 11.56
N ALA A 73 5.97 -0.02 11.01
CA ALA A 73 5.20 0.16 9.78
C ALA A 73 5.86 -0.61 8.64
N MET A 74 7.16 -0.42 8.40
CA MET A 74 7.88 -1.06 7.32
C MET A 74 7.82 -2.60 7.39
N LYS A 75 8.04 -3.19 8.57
CA LYS A 75 7.89 -4.65 8.77
C LYS A 75 6.48 -5.18 8.51
N LYS A 76 5.44 -4.37 8.76
CA LYS A 76 4.06 -4.77 8.44
C LYS A 76 3.83 -4.75 6.94
N ILE A 77 4.57 -3.96 6.19
CA ILE A 77 4.40 -3.77 4.76
C ILE A 77 4.93 -4.98 4.01
N THR A 78 6.16 -5.37 4.32
CA THR A 78 6.83 -6.54 3.73
C THR A 78 6.03 -7.83 3.97
N LYS A 79 5.31 -7.93 5.09
CA LYS A 79 4.46 -9.09 5.41
C LYS A 79 3.14 -9.17 4.63
N ASN A 80 2.62 -8.07 4.08
CA ASN A 80 1.31 -8.08 3.38
C ASN A 80 1.49 -8.31 1.88
N LEU A 81 1.81 -9.56 1.53
CA LEU A 81 2.02 -10.00 0.16
C LEU A 81 0.74 -10.58 -0.46
N VAL A 82 0.56 -10.36 -1.77
CA VAL A 82 -0.54 -10.90 -2.55
C VAL A 82 0.02 -11.56 -3.82
N PRO A 83 -0.41 -12.79 -4.15
CA PRO A 83 0.07 -13.48 -5.34
C PRO A 83 -0.48 -12.85 -6.63
N ILE A 84 0.39 -12.68 -7.61
CA ILE A 84 0.08 -12.42 -9.00
C ILE A 84 -0.27 -13.76 -9.64
N ARG A 85 -1.57 -14.00 -9.82
CA ARG A 85 -2.07 -15.26 -10.40
C ARG A 85 -2.30 -15.08 -11.90
N PRO A 86 -1.43 -15.60 -12.77
CA PRO A 86 -1.73 -15.68 -14.20
C PRO A 86 -2.90 -16.65 -14.44
N ASN A 87 -3.66 -16.44 -15.51
CA ASN A 87 -4.71 -17.37 -15.98
C ASN A 87 -5.81 -17.70 -14.95
N ARG A 88 -6.43 -16.67 -14.36
CA ARG A 88 -7.56 -16.89 -13.44
C ARG A 88 -8.76 -17.46 -14.20
N SER A 89 -9.32 -18.58 -13.73
CA SER A 89 -10.58 -19.15 -14.24
C SER A 89 -11.73 -18.13 -14.21
N PHE A 90 -11.72 -17.26 -13.20
CA PHE A 90 -12.63 -16.11 -13.12
C PHE A 90 -11.81 -14.82 -13.11
N PRO A 91 -11.73 -14.09 -14.24
CA PRO A 91 -10.95 -12.86 -14.33
C PRO A 91 -11.58 -11.76 -13.47
N ARG A 92 -10.73 -10.89 -12.91
CA ARG A 92 -11.20 -9.68 -12.22
C ARG A 92 -11.83 -8.77 -13.26
N ARG A 93 -13.12 -8.50 -13.14
CA ARG A 93 -13.80 -7.49 -13.96
C ARG A 93 -13.44 -6.11 -13.43
N GLU A 94 -12.80 -5.28 -14.24
CA GLU A 94 -12.65 -3.87 -13.92
C GLU A 94 -14.04 -3.22 -13.88
N PRO A 95 -14.34 -2.40 -12.87
CA PRO A 95 -15.63 -1.71 -12.82
C PRO A 95 -15.78 -0.84 -14.06
N SER A 96 -16.88 -1.06 -14.78
CA SER A 96 -17.25 -0.26 -15.95
C SER A 96 -17.33 1.22 -15.55
N ARG A 97 -16.46 2.05 -16.14
CA ARG A 97 -16.51 3.51 -16.02
C ARG A 97 -17.60 4.15 -16.89
N LYS A 98 -18.33 3.36 -17.69
CA LYS A 98 -19.39 3.85 -18.58
C LYS A 98 -20.59 4.41 -17.82
N ASN A 99 -20.82 3.94 -16.60
CA ASN A 99 -21.91 4.42 -15.77
C ASN A 99 -21.41 5.47 -14.78
N LYS A 100 -22.07 6.63 -14.76
CA LYS A 100 -21.77 7.74 -13.85
C LYS A 100 -21.96 7.35 -12.37
N TYR A 101 -22.88 6.42 -12.07
CA TYR A 101 -23.18 5.94 -10.71
C TYR A 101 -23.36 4.41 -10.66
N PRO A 102 -22.27 3.62 -10.71
CA PRO A 102 -22.35 2.16 -10.74
C PRO A 102 -22.84 1.55 -9.41
N SER A 103 -22.70 2.27 -8.30
CA SER A 103 -23.16 1.88 -6.96
C SER A 103 -24.68 1.93 -6.76
N ASN A 104 -25.41 2.67 -7.61
CA ASN A 104 -26.86 2.89 -7.44
C ASN A 104 -27.71 1.75 -8.01
N LYS A 105 -27.10 0.78 -8.70
CA LYS A 105 -27.79 -0.47 -9.02
C LYS A 105 -27.67 -1.41 -7.83
N LYS A 106 -28.70 -1.41 -6.98
CA LYS A 106 -28.96 -2.58 -6.11
C LYS A 106 -28.98 -3.80 -7.03
N ARG A 107 -28.22 -4.85 -6.68
CA ARG A 107 -28.39 -6.14 -7.32
C ARG A 107 -29.78 -6.61 -6.92
N SER A 108 -30.74 -6.56 -7.83
CA SER A 108 -31.99 -7.30 -7.65
C SER A 108 -31.59 -8.75 -7.66
N VAL A 109 -31.63 -9.37 -6.49
CA VAL A 109 -31.75 -10.82 -6.38
C VAL A 109 -33.20 -11.16 -6.71
#